data_AF-A0AAW9QPG6-F1
#
_entry.id   AF-A0AAW9QPG6-F1
#
_cell.length_a   1.000
_cell.length_b   1.000
_cell.length_c   1.000
_cell.angle_alpha   90.00
_cell.angle_beta   90.00
_cell.angle_gamma   90.00
#
_symmetry.space_group_name_H-M   'P 1'
#
loop_
_entity.id
_entity.type
_entity.pdbx_description
1 polymer ?
#
loop_
_entity_poly.entity_id
_entity_poly.type
_entity_poly.pdbx_seq_one_letter_code
_entity_poly.pdbx_strand_id
1 'polypeptide(L)'
;MIEGRDLFRFCACCPNPCRRAVPAGDDGLQTESQTPSALSLIALAVIDGALPFDEGTRRALARTAAAHACRPACPYGFDIAGAIDAFRSQQEPADAQSR
;
A
#
# COMPACT_ATOMS: atom_id res chain seq x y z
N MET A 1 11.06 15.11 -6.17
CA MET A 1 10.36 13.82 -6.32
C MET A 1 9.58 13.59 -5.03
N ILE A 2 8.35 13.07 -5.09
CA ILE A 2 7.55 12.80 -3.89
C ILE A 2 7.94 11.41 -3.37
N GLU A 3 8.37 11.30 -2.12
CA GLU A 3 8.91 10.07 -1.53
C GLU A 3 8.42 9.87 -0.08
N GLY A 4 8.60 8.65 0.44
CA GLY A 4 8.32 8.30 1.83
C GLY A 4 6.90 8.69 2.28
N ARG A 5 6.81 9.41 3.39
CA ARG A 5 5.54 9.85 3.99
C ARG A 5 4.66 10.65 3.01
N ASP A 6 5.24 11.56 2.24
CA ASP A 6 4.48 12.44 1.34
C ASP A 6 3.89 11.66 0.16
N LEU A 7 4.57 10.61 -0.28
CA LEU A 7 4.05 9.70 -1.31
C LEU A 7 2.81 8.97 -0.82
N PHE A 8 2.86 8.42 0.40
CA PHE A 8 1.71 7.77 1.01
C PHE A 8 0.57 8.75 1.27
N ARG A 9 0.85 9.96 1.75
CA ARG A 9 -0.16 11.00 1.93
C ARG A 9 -0.86 11.35 0.62
N PHE A 10 -0.10 11.54 -0.45
CA PHE A 10 -0.66 11.83 -1.77
C PHE A 10 -1.60 10.70 -2.23
N CYS A 11 -1.12 9.45 -2.17
CA CYS A 11 -1.93 8.33 -2.63
C CYS A 11 -3.13 8.06 -1.71
N ALA A 12 -3.01 8.25 -0.40
CA ALA A 12 -4.11 8.06 0.55
C ALA A 12 -5.30 8.99 0.28
N CYS A 13 -5.06 10.19 -0.27
CA CYS A 13 -6.10 11.15 -0.65
C CYS A 13 -6.50 11.07 -2.14
N CYS A 14 -5.96 10.12 -2.90
CA CYS A 14 -6.22 9.98 -4.33
C CYS A 14 -7.61 9.35 -4.57
N PRO A 15 -8.37 9.79 -5.59
CA PRO A 15 -9.66 9.19 -5.95
C PRO A 15 -9.54 7.81 -6.65
N ASN A 16 -8.36 7.17 -6.61
CA ASN A 16 -8.10 5.86 -7.19
C ASN A 16 -8.49 5.70 -8.69
N PRO A 17 -8.12 6.61 -9.60
CA PRO A 17 -8.44 6.45 -11.03
C PRO A 17 -7.78 5.20 -11.65
N CYS A 18 -6.66 4.74 -11.06
CA CYS A 18 -5.96 3.52 -11.44
C CYS A 18 -6.74 2.23 -11.14
N ARG A 19 -7.78 2.29 -10.28
CA ARG A 19 -8.58 1.12 -9.88
C ARG A 19 -9.25 0.42 -11.05
N ARG A 20 -9.49 1.12 -12.17
CA ARG A 20 -9.97 0.52 -13.42
C ARG A 20 -9.07 -0.61 -13.96
N ALA A 21 -7.80 -0.65 -13.56
CA ALA A 21 -6.83 -1.67 -13.95
C ALA A 21 -6.82 -2.89 -13.02
N VAL A 22 -7.52 -2.82 -11.86
CA VAL A 22 -7.61 -3.94 -10.93
C VAL A 22 -8.63 -4.93 -11.49
N PRO A 23 -8.28 -6.21 -11.70
CA PRO A 23 -9.24 -7.23 -12.09
C PRO A 23 -10.36 -7.33 -11.04
N ALA A 24 -11.60 -7.51 -11.48
CA ALA A 24 -12.66 -7.90 -10.57
C ALA A 24 -12.38 -9.33 -10.06
N GLY A 25 -12.67 -9.61 -8.78
CA GLY A 25 -12.59 -10.98 -8.26
C GLY A 25 -13.61 -11.92 -8.92
N ASP A 26 -13.61 -13.19 -8.52
CA ASP A 26 -14.57 -14.19 -9.02
C ASP A 26 -16.04 -13.82 -8.71
N ASP A 27 -16.25 -13.00 -7.67
CA ASP A 27 -17.53 -12.41 -7.27
C ASP A 27 -17.83 -11.07 -7.97
N GLY A 28 -16.95 -10.63 -8.88
CA GLY A 28 -17.04 -9.34 -9.55
C GLY A 28 -16.68 -8.13 -8.67
N LEU A 29 -16.22 -8.34 -7.42
CA LEU A 29 -15.99 -7.26 -6.48
C LEU A 29 -14.52 -6.85 -6.41
N GLN A 30 -14.30 -5.54 -6.30
CA GLN A 30 -13.02 -4.95 -5.96
C GLN A 30 -13.05 -4.49 -4.51
N THR A 31 -12.23 -5.09 -3.64
CA THR A 31 -12.24 -4.77 -2.21
C THR A 31 -11.57 -3.42 -1.94
N GLU A 32 -12.32 -2.47 -1.36
CA GLU A 32 -11.85 -1.09 -1.12
C GLU A 32 -10.60 -1.03 -0.24
N SER A 33 -10.56 -1.84 0.82
CA SER A 33 -9.46 -1.88 1.78
C SER A 33 -8.14 -2.43 1.21
N GLN A 34 -8.13 -2.90 -0.03
CA GLN A 34 -6.95 -3.38 -0.73
C GLN A 34 -6.48 -2.42 -1.83
N THR A 35 -7.18 -1.31 -2.05
CA THR A 35 -6.76 -0.28 -3.03
C THR A 35 -5.45 0.36 -2.61
N PRO A 36 -4.64 0.87 -3.56
CA PRO A 36 -3.39 1.55 -3.22
C PRO A 36 -3.58 2.75 -2.28
N SER A 37 -4.69 3.50 -2.37
CA SER A 37 -4.96 4.58 -1.41
C SER A 37 -5.24 4.06 0.00
N ALA A 38 -6.01 2.98 0.15
CA ALA A 38 -6.29 2.39 1.45
C ALA A 38 -5.02 1.85 2.10
N LEU A 39 -4.17 1.16 1.34
CA LEU A 39 -2.88 0.69 1.84
C LEU A 39 -1.95 1.86 2.20
N SER A 40 -1.95 2.93 1.40
CA SER A 40 -1.18 4.14 1.69
C SER A 40 -1.66 4.84 2.96
N LEU A 41 -2.98 4.85 3.21
CA LEU A 41 -3.55 5.38 4.45
C LEU A 41 -3.09 4.57 5.67
N ILE A 42 -3.06 3.25 5.56
CA ILE A 42 -2.55 2.37 6.63
C ILE A 42 -1.07 2.66 6.87
N ALA A 43 -0.24 2.71 5.82
CA ALA A 43 1.18 3.02 5.95
C ALA A 43 1.40 4.40 6.59
N LEU A 44 0.64 5.42 6.18
CA LEU A 44 0.69 6.75 6.76
C LEU A 44 0.31 6.74 8.25
N ALA A 45 -0.73 6.00 8.65
CA ALA A 45 -1.13 5.87 10.05
C ALA A 45 -0.04 5.23 10.91
N VAL A 46 0.73 4.28 10.36
CA VAL A 46 1.90 3.70 11.05
C VAL A 46 3.02 4.72 11.17
N ILE A 47 3.36 5.42 10.07
CA ILE A 47 4.41 6.44 10.06
C ILE A 47 4.11 7.56 11.06
N ASP A 48 2.84 7.97 11.16
CA ASP A 48 2.39 9.03 12.07
C ASP A 48 2.18 8.53 13.51
N GLY A 49 2.47 7.25 13.81
CA GLY A 49 2.37 6.66 15.14
C GLY A 49 0.92 6.45 15.63
N ALA A 50 -0.07 6.59 14.74
CA ALA A 50 -1.48 6.39 15.05
C ALA A 50 -1.91 4.92 15.00
N LEU A 51 -1.12 4.06 14.35
CA LEU A 51 -1.37 2.62 14.24
C LEU A 51 -0.08 1.83 14.53
N PRO A 52 -0.08 0.82 15.43
CA PRO A 52 1.08 -0.03 15.63
C PRO A 52 1.34 -0.93 14.42
N PHE A 53 2.62 -1.23 14.15
CA PHE A 53 3.02 -2.19 13.12
C PHE A 53 2.98 -3.64 13.64
N ASP A 54 1.80 -4.07 14.11
CA ASP A 54 1.57 -5.42 14.60
C ASP A 54 1.27 -6.42 13.46
N GLU A 55 0.98 -7.67 13.82
CA GLU A 55 0.62 -8.72 12.88
C GLU A 55 -0.60 -8.38 12.00
N GLY A 56 -1.60 -7.68 12.55
CA GLY A 56 -2.78 -7.26 11.80
C GLY A 56 -2.42 -6.25 10.72
N THR A 57 -1.66 -5.23 11.09
CA THR A 57 -1.14 -4.20 10.18
C THR A 57 -0.23 -4.81 9.11
N ARG A 58 0.68 -5.74 9.51
CA ARG A 58 1.55 -6.47 8.57
C ARG A 58 0.76 -7.23 7.52
N ARG A 59 -0.28 -7.97 7.92
CA ARG A 59 -1.15 -8.70 6.97
C ARG A 59 -1.96 -7.78 6.08
N ALA A 60 -2.44 -6.65 6.59
CA ALA A 60 -3.17 -5.69 5.78
C ALA A 60 -2.27 -5.10 4.67
N LEU A 61 -1.07 -4.65 5.04
CA LEU A 61 -0.09 -4.09 4.10
C LEU A 61 0.50 -5.13 3.14
N ALA A 62 0.39 -6.42 3.43
CA ALA A 62 0.81 -7.48 2.52
C ALA A 62 -0.12 -7.68 1.31
N ARG A 63 -1.29 -7.03 1.28
CA ARG A 63 -2.30 -7.20 0.20
C ARG A 63 -2.03 -6.28 -1.00
N THR A 64 -0.82 -6.32 -1.55
CA THR A 64 -0.36 -5.38 -2.60
C THR A 64 -0.81 -5.72 -4.02
N ALA A 65 -1.54 -6.82 -4.25
CA ALA A 65 -1.94 -7.26 -5.59
C ALA A 65 -2.66 -6.18 -6.41
N ALA A 66 -3.62 -5.48 -5.80
CA ALA A 66 -4.33 -4.39 -6.47
C ALA A 66 -3.42 -3.17 -6.72
N ALA A 67 -2.48 -2.88 -5.80
CA ALA A 67 -1.49 -1.82 -5.99
C ALA A 67 -0.53 -2.14 -7.16
N HIS A 68 -0.11 -3.39 -7.32
CA HIS A 68 0.68 -3.82 -8.48
C HIS A 68 -0.10 -3.68 -9.78
N ALA A 69 -1.37 -4.10 -9.83
CA ALA A 69 -2.23 -3.91 -10.99
C ALA A 69 -2.44 -2.43 -11.34
N CYS A 70 -2.48 -1.55 -10.33
CA CYS A 70 -2.63 -0.11 -10.50
C CYS A 70 -1.36 0.58 -11.05
N ARG A 71 -0.16 0.01 -10.86
CA ARG A 71 1.12 0.64 -11.22
C ARG A 71 1.17 1.18 -12.67
N PRO A 72 0.88 0.39 -13.72
CA PRO A 72 0.91 0.91 -15.10
C PRO A 72 -0.21 1.92 -15.41
N ALA A 73 -1.26 1.98 -14.58
CA ALA A 73 -2.41 2.86 -14.77
C ALA A 73 -2.39 4.11 -13.87
N CYS A 74 -1.34 4.29 -13.06
CA CYS A 74 -1.18 5.44 -12.19
C CYS A 74 -0.90 6.70 -13.03
N PRO A 75 -1.79 7.71 -13.04
CA PRO A 75 -1.60 8.91 -13.88
C PRO A 75 -0.41 9.78 -13.42
N TYR A 76 0.09 9.53 -12.21
CA TYR A 76 1.23 10.25 -11.63
C TYR A 76 2.55 9.46 -11.71
N GLY A 77 2.53 8.25 -12.27
CA GLY A 77 3.72 7.41 -12.43
C GLY A 77 4.29 6.80 -11.14
N PHE A 78 3.55 6.83 -10.03
CA PHE A 78 4.02 6.30 -8.75
C PHE A 78 3.95 4.77 -8.67
N ASP A 79 5.01 4.16 -8.12
CA ASP A 79 5.03 2.75 -7.71
C ASP A 79 4.66 2.61 -6.23
N ILE A 80 3.36 2.65 -5.95
CA ILE A 80 2.83 2.53 -4.58
C ILE A 80 3.05 1.12 -4.02
N ALA A 81 2.98 0.08 -4.85
CA ALA A 81 3.25 -1.28 -4.41
C ALA A 81 4.70 -1.42 -3.93
N GLY A 82 5.67 -0.98 -4.75
CA GLY A 82 7.07 -0.97 -4.36
C GLY A 82 7.36 -0.12 -3.13
N ALA A 83 6.69 1.03 -2.98
CA ALA A 83 6.81 1.86 -1.78
C ALA A 83 6.29 1.15 -0.51
N ILE A 84 5.16 0.44 -0.59
CA ILE A 84 4.61 -0.35 0.52
C ILE A 84 5.57 -1.50 0.87
N ASP A 85 6.08 -2.22 -0.13
CA ASP A 85 7.01 -3.33 0.12
C ASP A 85 8.30 -2.85 0.79
N ALA A 86 8.89 -1.76 0.29
CA ALA A 86 10.06 -1.15 0.91
C ALA A 86 9.80 -0.69 2.35
N PHE A 87 8.64 -0.05 2.58
CA PHE A 87 8.23 0.37 3.92
C PHE A 87 8.12 -0.84 4.87
N ARG A 88 7.46 -1.92 4.44
CA ARG A 88 7.32 -3.14 5.25
C ARG A 88 8.67 -3.73 5.62
N SER A 89 9.60 -3.85 4.67
CA SER A 89 10.94 -4.39 4.92
C SER A 89 11.76 -3.55 5.93
N GLN A 90 11.51 -2.24 6.01
CA GLN A 90 12.17 -1.37 7.01
C GLN A 90 11.60 -1.53 8.42
N GLN A 91 10.37 -2.04 8.54
CA GLN A 91 9.70 -2.24 9.83
C GLN A 91 9.93 -3.65 10.40
N GLU A 92 10.47 -4.59 9.62
CA GLU A 92 10.82 -5.91 10.12
C GLU A 92 12.06 -5.82 11.02
N PRO A 93 12.02 -6.37 12.26
CA PRO A 93 13.18 -6.35 13.13
C PRO A 93 14.30 -7.21 12.54
N ALA A 94 15.55 -6.74 12.66
CA ALA A 94 16.75 -7.38 12.13
C ALA A 94 16.95 -8.86 12.56
N ASP A 95 16.32 -9.29 13.66
CA ASP A 95 16.45 -10.65 14.21
C ASP A 95 15.60 -11.73 13.52
N ALA A 96 14.75 -11.37 12.55
CA ALA A 96 13.95 -12.34 11.80
C ALA A 96 14.68 -12.96 10.59
N GLN A 97 15.88 -12.50 10.25
CA GLN A 97 16.64 -12.92 9.06
C GLN A 97 17.64 -14.07 9.33
N SER A 98 17.66 -14.65 10.53
CA SER A 98 18.61 -15.70 10.93
C SER A 98 17.97 -16.95 11.57
N ARG A 99 16.77 -17.35 11.14
CA ARG A 99 16.19 -18.65 11.52
C ARG A 99 15.71 -19.43 10.31
#